data_AF-A0A423XNP7-F1
#
_entry.id   AF-A0A423XNP7-F1
#
_cell.length_a   1.000
_cell.length_b   1.000
_cell.length_c   1.000
_cell.angle_alpha   90.00
_cell.angle_beta   90.00
_cell.angle_gamma   90.00
#
_symmetry.space_group_name_H-M   'P 1'
#
loop_
_entity.id
_entity.type
_entity.pdbx_description
1 polymer ?
#
loop_
_entity_poly.entity_id
_entity_poly.type
_entity_poly.pdbx_seq_one_letter_code
_entity_poly.pdbx_strand_id
1 'polypeptide(L)'
;MARMILTGFVGTAPVENYTVVQTISSPLTVKMAGQTTLYNILFRNNYTMLGAVFAGAFAFQITWDLSTTRLWDNINKGRQWKDIKAKYVEGGEDEE
;
A
#
# COMPACT_ATOMS: atom_id res chain seq x y z
N MET A 1 -6.07 37.61 45.54
CA MET A 1 -6.51 36.25 45.14
C MET A 1 -5.28 35.39 44.95
N ALA A 2 -5.12 34.39 45.82
CA ALA A 2 -4.00 33.46 45.85
C ALA A 2 -4.18 32.32 44.85
N ARG A 3 -3.08 31.87 44.21
CA ARG A 3 -2.82 30.46 43.88
C ARG A 3 -1.32 30.19 43.87
N MET A 4 -0.82 29.94 45.08
CA MET A 4 0.43 29.25 45.38
C MET A 4 0.23 27.77 45.03
N ILE A 5 0.86 27.28 43.96
CA ILE A 5 1.05 25.84 43.73
C ILE A 5 2.50 25.55 44.13
N LEU A 6 2.63 25.08 45.36
CA LEU A 6 3.85 24.55 45.94
C LEU A 6 3.95 23.08 45.53
N THR A 7 4.82 22.76 44.57
CA THR A 7 5.31 21.39 44.37
C THR A 7 6.67 21.44 43.69
N GLY A 8 7.72 21.04 44.43
CA GLY A 8 9.02 20.71 43.85
C GLY A 8 10.20 21.41 44.53
N PHE A 9 10.70 20.77 45.58
CA PHE A 9 12.08 20.76 46.04
C PHE A 9 13.10 21.45 45.10
N VAL A 10 13.54 22.67 45.44
CA VAL A 10 14.78 23.25 44.88
C VAL A 10 15.93 22.84 45.80
N GLY A 11 16.31 21.56 45.69
CA GLY A 11 17.65 21.13 46.05
C GLY A 11 18.54 21.34 44.84
N THR A 12 19.63 22.08 45.00
CA THR A 12 20.67 22.22 43.98
C THR A 12 21.43 20.90 43.87
N ALA A 13 20.85 19.93 43.14
CA ALA A 13 21.57 18.74 42.75
C ALA A 13 22.69 19.16 41.76
N PRO A 14 23.92 18.67 41.93
CA PRO A 14 25.02 18.96 41.03
C PRO A 14 24.67 18.61 39.59
N VAL A 15 25.13 19.46 38.68
CA VAL A 15 24.84 19.60 37.24
C VAL A 15 25.41 18.42 36.43
N GLU A 16 25.39 17.20 36.97
CA GLU A 16 25.97 16.02 36.30
C GLU A 16 24.92 14.93 36.02
N ASN A 17 23.69 15.05 36.55
CA ASN A 17 22.69 13.97 36.49
C ASN A 17 21.34 14.33 35.84
N TYR A 18 21.25 15.39 35.02
CA TYR A 18 20.02 15.75 34.28
C TYR A 18 19.88 15.06 32.92
N THR A 19 20.94 14.48 32.38
CA THR A 19 20.92 13.81 31.06
C THR A 19 20.13 12.50 31.07
N VAL A 20 20.11 11.79 32.20
CA VAL A 20 19.42 10.49 32.33
C VAL A 20 17.89 10.66 32.45
N VAL A 21 17.43 11.74 33.08
CA VAL A 21 15.99 11.98 33.32
C VAL A 21 15.26 12.48 32.05
N GLN A 22 15.93 13.26 31.19
CA GLN A 22 15.31 13.77 29.95
C GLN A 22 15.17 12.72 28.83
N THR A 23 15.88 11.60 28.90
CA THR A 23 15.83 10.56 27.86
C THR A 23 14.50 9.77 27.89
N ILE A 24 13.80 9.74 29.02
CA ILE A 24 12.66 8.83 29.25
C ILE A 24 11.31 9.47 28.86
N SER A 25 11.26 10.78 28.55
CA SER A 25 10.01 11.50 28.21
C SER A 25 9.90 11.98 26.76
N SER A 26 10.89 11.73 25.90
CA SER A 26 10.74 12.02 24.47
C SER A 26 9.76 11.04 23.82
N PRO A 27 8.60 11.47 23.28
CA PRO A 27 7.80 10.59 22.44
C PRO A 27 8.66 10.18 21.24
N LEU A 28 8.88 8.87 21.08
CA LEU A 28 9.48 8.28 19.89
C LEU A 28 8.65 8.71 18.68
N THR A 29 9.09 9.77 18.00
CA THR A 29 8.48 10.21 16.74
C THR A 29 8.91 9.22 15.69
N VAL A 30 8.16 8.12 15.58
CA VAL A 30 8.34 7.12 14.54
C VAL A 30 8.01 7.79 13.21
N LYS A 31 9.03 8.26 12.50
CA LYS A 31 8.89 8.77 11.13
C LYS A 31 8.51 7.61 10.22
N MET A 32 7.21 7.42 10.01
CA MET A 32 6.65 6.55 8.96
C MET A 32 6.94 7.16 7.59
N ALA A 33 8.20 7.10 7.16
CA ALA A 33 8.72 7.79 5.98
C ALA A 33 8.05 7.34 4.67
N GLY A 34 7.59 6.09 4.59
CA GLY A 34 6.93 5.56 3.39
C GLY A 34 5.48 6.05 3.21
N GLN A 35 4.65 5.93 4.24
CA GLN A 35 3.22 6.30 4.16
C GLN A 35 3.03 7.82 4.01
N THR A 36 3.83 8.61 4.72
CA THR A 36 3.77 10.08 4.61
C THR A 36 4.18 10.55 3.22
N THR A 37 5.17 9.90 2.59
CA THR A 37 5.64 10.25 1.24
C THR A 37 4.59 9.92 0.18
N LEU A 38 3.96 8.74 0.22
CA LEU A 38 2.91 8.34 -0.72
C LEU A 38 1.68 9.25 -0.62
N TYR A 39 1.26 9.57 0.60
CA TYR A 39 0.15 10.50 0.84
C TYR A 39 0.45 11.89 0.26
N ASN A 40 1.64 12.41 0.51
CA ASN A 40 2.04 13.73 0.02
C ASN A 40 2.10 13.81 -1.51
N ILE A 41 2.43 12.72 -2.19
CA ILE A 41 2.56 12.67 -3.66
C ILE A 41 1.21 12.43 -4.35
N LEU A 42 0.42 11.45 -3.87
CA LEU A 42 -0.78 11.01 -4.57
C LEU A 42 -2.08 11.60 -4.00
N PHE A 43 -2.16 11.75 -2.67
CA PHE A 43 -3.42 11.98 -1.97
C PHE A 43 -3.55 13.38 -1.34
N ARG A 44 -2.49 14.20 -1.36
CA ARG A 44 -2.52 15.55 -0.77
C ARG A 44 -3.35 16.55 -1.58
N ASN A 45 -3.38 16.41 -2.90
CA ASN A 45 -4.11 17.31 -3.78
C ASN A 45 -5.29 16.58 -4.44
N ASN A 46 -6.48 17.20 -4.46
CA ASN A 46 -7.70 16.58 -4.99
C ASN A 46 -7.56 16.16 -6.47
N TYR A 47 -6.92 16.98 -7.31
CA TYR A 47 -6.75 16.67 -8.73
C TYR A 47 -5.69 15.58 -8.97
N THR A 48 -4.62 15.50 -8.16
CA THR A 48 -3.61 14.44 -8.29
C THR A 48 -4.19 13.09 -7.91
N MET A 49 -5.07 13.06 -6.90
CA MET A 49 -5.79 11.85 -6.51
C MET A 49 -6.67 11.33 -7.65
N LEU A 50 -7.47 12.20 -8.29
CA LEU A 50 -8.31 11.80 -9.42
C LEU A 50 -7.47 11.26 -10.59
N GLY A 51 -6.37 11.93 -10.92
CA GLY A 51 -5.43 11.44 -11.94
C GLY A 51 -4.82 10.08 -11.59
N ALA A 52 -4.42 9.89 -10.34
CA ALA A 52 -3.88 8.62 -9.85
C ALA A 52 -4.91 7.49 -9.90
N VAL A 53 -6.17 7.77 -9.54
CA VAL A 53 -7.27 6.78 -9.61
C VAL A 53 -7.56 6.40 -11.06
N PHE A 54 -7.64 7.34 -11.99
CA PHE A 54 -7.88 7.02 -13.40
C PHE A 54 -6.70 6.25 -14.02
N ALA A 55 -5.47 6.71 -13.80
CA ALA A 55 -4.29 6.00 -14.28
C ALA A 55 -4.19 4.60 -13.68
N GLY A 56 -4.45 4.48 -12.38
CA GLY A 56 -4.50 3.20 -11.67
C GLY A 56 -5.61 2.28 -12.20
N ALA A 57 -6.79 2.82 -12.50
CA ALA A 57 -7.90 2.06 -13.05
C ALA A 57 -7.58 1.48 -14.43
N PHE A 58 -7.00 2.26 -15.35
CA PHE A 58 -6.60 1.74 -16.66
C PHE A 58 -5.48 0.71 -16.56
N ALA A 59 -4.46 0.96 -15.75
CA ALA A 59 -3.38 0.01 -15.53
C ALA A 59 -3.89 -1.30 -14.88
N PHE A 60 -4.81 -1.16 -13.92
CA PHE A 60 -5.44 -2.29 -13.25
C PHE A 60 -6.32 -3.08 -14.21
N GLN A 61 -7.14 -2.43 -15.04
CA GLN A 61 -8.01 -3.09 -16.02
C GLN A 61 -7.20 -4.03 -16.92
N ILE A 62 -6.14 -3.52 -17.56
CA ILE A 62 -5.28 -4.32 -18.44
C ILE A 62 -4.69 -5.51 -17.68
N THR A 63 -4.11 -5.25 -16.50
CA THR A 63 -3.46 -6.29 -15.70
C THR A 63 -4.48 -7.33 -15.22
N TRP A 64 -5.67 -6.89 -14.83
CA TRP A 64 -6.73 -7.73 -14.29
C TRP A 64 -7.29 -8.67 -15.35
N ASP A 65 -7.65 -8.15 -16.54
CA ASP A 65 -8.17 -8.95 -17.64
C ASP A 65 -7.16 -10.03 -18.08
N LEU A 66 -5.88 -9.64 -18.18
CA LEU A 66 -4.80 -10.56 -18.56
C LEU A 66 -4.54 -11.61 -17.48
N SER A 67 -4.57 -11.23 -16.20
CA SER A 67 -4.27 -12.14 -15.09
C SER A 67 -5.40 -13.15 -14.86
N THR A 68 -6.64 -12.70 -14.86
CA THR A 68 -7.81 -13.58 -14.68
C THR A 68 -7.99 -14.51 -15.88
N THR A 69 -7.78 -14.04 -17.11
CA THR A 69 -7.79 -14.92 -18.30
C THR A 69 -6.74 -16.02 -18.16
N ARG A 70 -5.49 -15.68 -17.83
CA ARG A 70 -4.43 -16.69 -17.65
C ARG A 70 -4.72 -17.66 -16.52
N LEU A 71 -5.27 -17.17 -15.41
CA LEU A 71 -5.66 -18.02 -14.29
C LEU A 71 -6.73 -19.03 -14.72
N TRP A 72 -7.77 -18.54 -15.41
CA TRP A 72 -8.85 -19.38 -15.92
C TRP A 72 -8.35 -20.42 -16.92
N ASP A 73 -7.48 -20.00 -17.84
CA ASP A 73 -6.89 -20.84 -18.88
C ASP A 73 -6.06 -21.97 -18.29
N ASN A 74 -5.29 -21.69 -17.24
CA ASN A 74 -4.49 -22.68 -16.55
C ASN A 74 -5.36 -23.69 -15.80
N ILE A 75 -6.43 -23.23 -15.15
CA ILE A 75 -7.34 -24.11 -14.40
C ILE A 75 -8.15 -25.00 -15.34
N ASN A 76 -8.55 -24.51 -16.51
CA ASN A 76 -9.41 -25.23 -17.44
C ASN A 76 -8.67 -25.81 -18.65
N LYS A 77 -7.35 -25.96 -18.54
CA LYS A 77 -6.51 -26.49 -19.63
C LYS A 77 -7.03 -27.83 -20.12
N GLY A 78 -7.15 -27.99 -21.44
CA GLY A 78 -7.63 -29.20 -22.09
C GLY A 78 -9.16 -29.34 -22.16
N ARG A 79 -9.93 -28.45 -21.54
CA ARG A 79 -11.40 -28.40 -21.65
C ARG A 79 -11.89 -27.17 -22.43
N GLN A 80 -11.00 -26.27 -22.78
CA GLN A 80 -11.37 -25.03 -23.46
C GLN A 80 -11.51 -25.28 -24.95
N TRP A 81 -12.50 -24.62 -25.57
CA TRP A 81 -12.70 -24.69 -27.02
C TRP A 81 -11.41 -24.43 -27.80
N LYS A 82 -10.62 -23.43 -27.40
CA LYS A 82 -9.32 -23.13 -28.03
C LYS A 82 -8.30 -24.27 -27.99
N ASP A 83 -8.36 -25.16 -27.00
CA ASP A 83 -7.43 -26.30 -26.88
C ASP A 83 -7.92 -27.50 -27.73
N ILE A 84 -9.23 -27.62 -27.94
CA ILE A 84 -9.84 -28.76 -28.65
C ILE A 84 -10.23 -28.44 -30.10
N LYS A 85 -10.34 -27.15 -30.46
CA LYS A 85 -10.81 -26.70 -31.78
C LYS A 85 -9.99 -27.28 -32.93
N ALA A 86 -8.66 -27.39 -32.77
CA ALA A 86 -7.78 -27.92 -33.81
C ALA A 86 -8.27 -29.30 -34.31
N LYS A 87 -8.71 -30.16 -33.38
CA LYS A 87 -9.21 -31.51 -33.70
C LYS A 87 -10.53 -31.52 -34.48
N TYR A 88 -11.34 -30.47 -34.38
CA TYR A 88 -12.65 -30.38 -35.02
C TYR A 88 -12.62 -29.57 -36.32
N VAL A 89 -11.60 -28.72 -36.52
CA VAL A 89 -11.44 -27.94 -37.76
C VAL A 89 -10.68 -28.76 -38.81
N GLU A 90 -9.63 -29.49 -38.44
CA GLU A 90 -8.95 -30.40 -39.38
C GLU A 90 -9.85 -31.58 -39.78
N GLY A 91 -10.61 -32.15 -38.84
CA GLY A 91 -11.56 -33.24 -39.14
C GLY A 91 -12.78 -32.83 -39.98
N GLY A 92 -12.96 -31.55 -40.28
CA GLY A 92 -14.01 -31.06 -41.18
C GLY A 92 -13.54 -30.82 -42.62
N GLU A 93 -12.22 -30.77 -42.87
CA GLU A 93 -11.64 -30.66 -44.21
C GLU A 93 -11.29 -32.04 -44.82
N ASP A 94 -11.19 -33.09 -44.00
CA ASP A 94 -10.92 -34.47 -44.45
C ASP A 94 -12.21 -35.30 -44.77
N GLU A 95 -13.40 -34.71 -44.61
CA GLU A 95 -14.71 -35.36 -44.88
C GLU A 95 -15.45 -34.83 -46.14
N GLU A 96 -14.79 -34.06 -47.02
CA GLU A 96 -15.30 -33.65 -48.35
C GLU A 96 -14.36 -34.11 -49.49
#